data_AF-A0A363UAQ4-F1
#
_entry.id   AF-A0A363UAQ4-F1
#
_cell.length_a   1.000
_cell.length_b   1.000
_cell.length_c   1.000
_cell.angle_alpha   90.00
_cell.angle_beta   90.00
_cell.angle_gamma   90.00
#
_symmetry.space_group_name_H-M   'P 1'
#
loop_
_entity.id
_entity.type
_entity.pdbx_description
1 polymer ?
#
loop_
_entity_poly.entity_id
_entity_poly.type
_entity_poly.pdbx_seq_one_letter_code
_entity_poly.pdbx_strand_id
1 'polypeptide(L)'
;MKPFLDRFILNVPRLFIKQFPYAWFPLVVLWSWPPNFSIVFLGIILLGLLLLAWQSAAWISHMRREHAPGDGKFYVDAPAIPWGRAVRNIAILLAGSGLVSYLLIGQFGLNFWQFFIIIVGFTLSYRDSQFFGFPTVYIITATGIAVYFAPGHLDYRLFLTFREISRIEQTRFKKDEGWDFFARTRDSSDGLLLIPKDPNGFSKRLKRLFIVPGDIEGFVEHLPYGFK
;
A
#
# COMPACT_ATOMS: atom_id res chain seq x y z
N MET A 1 -15.44 -11.07 10.21
CA MET A 1 -14.56 -11.07 11.40
C MET A 1 -15.24 -10.31 12.53
N LYS A 2 -14.92 -10.59 13.81
CA LYS A 2 -15.58 -9.95 14.96
C LYS A 2 -15.21 -8.45 15.01
N PRO A 3 -16.17 -7.51 15.12
CA PRO A 3 -15.91 -6.06 15.08
C PRO A 3 -14.86 -5.55 16.09
N PHE A 4 -14.73 -6.24 17.22
CA PHE A 4 -13.71 -5.96 18.23
C PHE A 4 -12.28 -6.23 17.73
N LEU A 5 -12.07 -7.37 17.07
CA LEU A 5 -10.76 -7.77 16.56
C LEU A 5 -10.29 -6.84 15.44
N ASP A 6 -11.22 -6.40 14.57
CA ASP A 6 -10.90 -5.43 13.53
C ASP A 6 -10.48 -4.08 14.12
N ARG A 7 -11.17 -3.58 15.14
CA ARG A 7 -10.77 -2.33 15.83
C ARG A 7 -9.39 -2.46 16.47
N PHE A 8 -9.10 -3.61 17.09
CA PHE A 8 -7.79 -3.87 17.69
C PHE A 8 -6.66 -3.74 16.66
N ILE A 9 -6.74 -4.46 15.54
CA ILE A 9 -5.67 -4.44 14.52
C ILE A 9 -5.56 -3.10 13.79
N LEU A 10 -6.68 -2.38 13.64
CA LEU A 10 -6.68 -1.06 13.01
C LEU A 10 -6.03 0.01 13.89
N ASN A 11 -6.08 -0.14 15.21
CA ASN A 11 -5.43 0.75 16.17
C ASN A 11 -3.91 0.53 16.30
N VAL A 12 -3.40 -0.63 15.86
CA VAL A 12 -1.96 -0.87 15.83
C VAL A 12 -1.34 -0.11 14.65
N PRO A 13 -0.41 0.83 14.87
CA PRO A 13 0.20 1.56 13.75
C PRO A 13 0.92 0.61 12.81
N ARG A 14 0.64 0.71 11.50
CA ARG A 14 1.25 -0.12 10.46
C ARG A 14 2.77 -0.09 10.49
N LEU A 15 3.35 1.04 10.88
CA LEU A 15 4.80 1.19 11.07
C LEU A 15 5.37 0.13 12.02
N PHE A 16 4.71 -0.16 13.14
CA PHE A 16 5.16 -1.18 14.10
C PHE A 16 5.06 -2.58 13.50
N ILE A 17 3.95 -2.90 12.81
CA ILE A 17 3.79 -4.22 12.19
C ILE A 17 4.82 -4.42 11.06
N LYS A 18 5.14 -3.37 10.30
CA LYS A 18 6.19 -3.40 9.27
C LYS A 18 7.60 -3.63 9.84
N GLN A 19 7.81 -3.47 11.15
CA GLN A 19 9.11 -3.79 11.75
C GLN A 19 9.37 -5.30 11.80
N PHE A 20 8.31 -6.11 11.90
CA PHE A 20 8.40 -7.55 12.11
C PHE A 20 9.08 -8.26 10.94
N PRO A 21 8.75 -7.97 9.66
CA PRO A 21 9.50 -8.52 8.55
C PRO A 21 11.01 -8.27 8.62
N TYR A 22 11.51 -7.15 9.17
CA TYR A 22 12.97 -6.91 9.25
C TYR A 22 13.74 -7.90 10.13
N ALA A 23 13.04 -8.74 10.90
CA ALA A 23 13.60 -9.93 11.54
C ALA A 23 14.30 -10.88 10.56
N TRP A 24 14.06 -10.75 9.24
CA TRP A 24 14.77 -11.50 8.20
C TRP A 24 16.28 -11.18 8.18
N PHE A 25 16.71 -9.98 8.56
CA PHE A 25 18.12 -9.62 8.51
C PHE A 25 18.97 -10.40 9.55
N PRO A 26 18.60 -10.42 10.85
CA PRO A 26 19.24 -11.31 11.83
C PRO A 26 19.18 -12.78 11.44
N LEU A 27 18.07 -13.26 10.87
CA LEU A 27 17.91 -14.64 10.40
C LEU A 27 18.99 -15.01 9.36
N VAL A 28 19.31 -14.11 8.44
CA VAL A 28 20.30 -14.36 7.38
C VAL A 28 21.73 -14.25 7.90
N VAL A 29 22.00 -13.25 8.75
CA VAL A 29 23.32 -13.07 9.36
C VAL A 29 23.66 -14.25 10.28
N LEU A 30 22.69 -14.73 11.06
CA LEU A 30 22.83 -15.83 12.00
C LEU A 30 22.42 -17.19 11.41
N TRP A 31 22.37 -17.34 10.08
CA TRP A 31 21.93 -18.58 9.44
C TRP A 31 22.70 -19.82 9.92
N SER A 32 23.97 -19.66 10.30
CA SER A 32 24.83 -20.72 10.83
C SER A 32 24.58 -21.10 12.30
N TRP A 33 23.68 -20.39 13.00
CA TRP A 33 23.31 -20.66 14.39
C TRP A 33 22.23 -21.77 14.51
N PRO A 34 21.93 -22.28 15.72
CA PRO A 34 21.04 -23.42 15.89
C PRO A 34 19.66 -23.21 15.22
N PRO A 35 19.09 -24.25 14.58
CA PRO A 35 17.84 -24.16 13.81
C PRO A 35 16.68 -23.50 14.57
N ASN A 36 16.64 -23.67 15.89
CA ASN A 36 15.63 -23.10 16.77
C ASN A 36 15.56 -21.57 16.69
N PHE A 37 16.70 -20.88 16.59
CA PHE A 37 16.73 -19.42 16.44
C PHE A 37 16.12 -18.98 15.11
N SER A 38 16.48 -19.66 14.02
CA SER A 38 15.98 -19.37 12.69
C SER A 38 14.46 -19.54 12.58
N ILE A 39 13.90 -20.57 13.23
CA ILE A 39 12.46 -20.81 13.29
C ILE A 39 11.72 -19.67 14.01
N VAL A 40 12.26 -19.16 15.11
CA VAL A 40 11.66 -18.04 15.85
C VAL A 40 11.58 -16.78 14.97
N PHE A 41 12.68 -16.41 14.30
CA PHE A 41 12.68 -15.25 13.41
C PHE A 41 11.74 -15.44 12.20
N LEU A 42 11.70 -16.64 11.61
CA LEU A 42 10.72 -16.96 10.58
C LEU A 42 9.28 -16.79 11.07
N GLY A 43 8.98 -17.27 12.27
CA GLY A 43 7.68 -17.08 12.92
C GLY A 43 7.32 -15.59 13.07
N ILE A 44 8.27 -14.75 13.47
CA ILE A 44 8.08 -13.29 13.58
C ILE A 44 7.78 -12.66 12.22
N ILE A 45 8.51 -13.04 11.17
CA ILE A 45 8.29 -12.54 9.81
C ILE A 45 6.88 -12.90 9.33
N LEU A 46 6.51 -14.17 9.43
CA LEU A 46 5.20 -14.67 8.99
C LEU A 46 4.06 -14.00 9.76
N LEU A 47 4.21 -13.86 11.08
CA LEU A 47 3.25 -13.13 11.92
C LEU A 47 3.10 -11.69 11.44
N GLY A 48 4.20 -10.97 11.18
CA GLY A 48 4.17 -9.60 10.66
C GLY A 48 3.41 -9.48 9.34
N LEU A 49 3.68 -10.37 8.38
CA LEU A 49 2.99 -10.40 7.09
C LEU A 49 1.49 -10.68 7.25
N LEU A 50 1.12 -11.65 8.09
CA LEU A 50 -0.28 -11.98 8.38
C LEU A 50 -1.02 -10.82 9.06
N LEU A 51 -0.37 -10.14 10.00
CA LEU A 51 -0.94 -8.95 10.66
C LEU A 51 -1.15 -7.80 9.67
N LEU A 52 -0.22 -7.57 8.73
CA LEU A 52 -0.39 -6.55 7.68
C LEU A 52 -1.55 -6.88 6.73
N ALA A 53 -1.68 -8.15 6.34
CA ALA A 53 -2.76 -8.64 5.50
C ALA A 53 -4.12 -8.52 6.23
N TRP A 54 -4.15 -8.94 7.50
CA TRP A 54 -5.34 -8.81 8.33
C TRP A 54 -5.72 -7.34 8.54
N GLN A 55 -4.77 -6.45 8.81
CA GLN A 55 -5.06 -5.03 8.96
C GLN A 55 -5.75 -4.43 7.73
N SER A 56 -5.28 -4.78 6.52
CA SER A 56 -5.91 -4.38 5.26
C SER A 56 -7.35 -4.92 5.15
N ALA A 57 -7.54 -6.21 5.43
CA ALA A 57 -8.85 -6.85 5.36
C ALA A 57 -9.83 -6.28 6.39
N ALA A 58 -9.36 -6.01 7.61
CA ALA A 58 -10.11 -5.40 8.68
C ALA A 58 -10.58 -3.99 8.30
N TRP A 59 -9.73 -3.20 7.62
CA TRP A 59 -10.10 -1.86 7.16
C TRP A 59 -11.21 -1.91 6.12
N ILE A 60 -11.07 -2.75 5.09
CA ILE A 60 -12.11 -2.93 4.06
C ILE A 60 -13.43 -3.41 4.70
N SER A 61 -13.35 -4.36 5.64
CA SER A 61 -14.53 -4.87 6.35
C SER A 61 -15.19 -3.80 7.23
N HIS A 62 -14.39 -2.96 7.87
CA HIS A 62 -14.89 -1.83 8.66
C HIS A 62 -15.61 -0.80 7.78
N MET A 63 -15.02 -0.42 6.65
CA MET A 63 -15.65 0.49 5.68
C MET A 63 -16.99 -0.07 5.17
N ARG A 64 -17.06 -1.37 4.89
CA ARG A 64 -18.31 -2.01 4.45
C ARG A 64 -19.39 -1.92 5.52
N ARG A 65 -19.08 -2.26 6.78
CA ARG A 65 -20.06 -2.26 7.87
C ARG A 65 -20.61 -0.87 8.18
N GLU A 66 -19.76 0.15 8.12
CA GLU A 66 -20.14 1.51 8.53
C GLU A 66 -20.79 2.30 7.40
N HIS A 67 -20.30 2.15 6.16
CA HIS A 67 -20.65 3.01 5.05
C HIS A 67 -21.45 2.31 3.94
N ALA A 68 -21.63 0.98 4.04
CA ALA A 68 -22.50 0.19 3.18
C ALA A 68 -23.22 -0.93 3.99
N PRO A 69 -24.01 -0.59 5.03
CA PRO A 69 -24.75 -1.60 5.79
C PRO A 69 -25.74 -2.36 4.90
N GLY A 70 -25.77 -3.70 5.01
CA GLY A 70 -26.59 -4.58 4.16
C GLY A 70 -25.97 -4.85 2.79
N ASP A 71 -26.82 -4.90 1.75
CA ASP A 71 -26.42 -5.02 0.32
C ASP A 71 -26.24 -3.64 -0.35
N GLY A 72 -25.94 -2.61 0.45
CA GLY A 72 -25.62 -1.28 -0.07
C GLY A 72 -24.42 -1.29 -1.02
N LYS A 73 -24.33 -0.28 -1.89
CA LYS A 73 -23.25 -0.14 -2.89
C LYS A 73 -21.88 -0.21 -2.22
N PHE A 74 -21.05 -1.16 -2.65
CA PHE A 74 -19.70 -1.34 -2.15
C PHE A 74 -18.78 -1.84 -3.27
N TYR A 75 -18.19 -0.91 -4.00
CA TYR A 75 -17.28 -1.19 -5.10
C TYR A 75 -15.84 -0.99 -4.64
N VAL A 76 -15.00 -2.01 -4.83
CA VAL A 76 -13.58 -1.97 -4.45
C VAL A 76 -12.76 -1.94 -5.72
N ASP A 77 -12.07 -0.84 -5.95
CA ASP A 77 -11.04 -0.74 -6.98
C ASP A 77 -9.68 -0.97 -6.30
N ALA A 78 -9.12 -2.18 -6.49
CA ALA A 78 -7.79 -2.56 -6.00
C ALA A 78 -6.82 -2.67 -7.19
N PRO A 79 -5.58 -2.17 -7.07
CA PRO A 79 -4.63 -2.17 -8.17
C PRO A 79 -4.16 -3.59 -8.47
N ALA A 80 -4.16 -3.97 -9.74
CA ALA A 80 -3.42 -5.14 -10.20
C ALA A 80 -1.90 -4.84 -10.12
N ILE A 81 -1.12 -5.81 -9.65
CA ILE A 81 0.34 -5.70 -9.65
C ILE A 81 0.81 -5.67 -11.11
N PRO A 82 1.62 -4.69 -11.55
CA PRO A 82 2.13 -4.62 -12.90
C PRO A 82 3.23 -5.67 -13.12
N TRP A 83 2.83 -6.95 -13.24
CA TRP A 83 3.72 -8.11 -13.23
C TRP A 83 4.88 -8.02 -14.23
N GLY A 84 4.65 -7.49 -15.43
CA GLY A 84 5.73 -7.33 -16.42
C GLY A 84 6.86 -6.42 -15.93
N ARG A 85 6.52 -5.29 -15.30
CA ARG A 85 7.51 -4.36 -14.72
C ARG A 85 8.14 -4.96 -13.47
N ALA A 86 7.33 -5.60 -12.62
CA ALA A 86 7.77 -6.24 -11.39
C ALA A 86 8.82 -7.32 -11.67
N VAL A 87 8.53 -8.24 -12.60
CA VAL A 87 9.42 -9.33 -13.01
C VAL A 87 10.73 -8.78 -13.56
N ARG A 88 10.68 -7.78 -14.45
CA ARG A 88 11.90 -7.14 -14.98
C ARG A 88 12.76 -6.53 -13.87
N ASN A 89 12.14 -5.76 -12.96
CA ASN A 89 12.86 -5.11 -11.87
C ASN A 89 13.45 -6.13 -10.88
N ILE A 90 12.71 -7.19 -10.58
CA ILE A 90 13.20 -8.32 -9.76
C ILE A 90 14.37 -9.00 -10.46
N ALA A 91 14.29 -9.29 -11.76
CA ALA A 91 15.38 -9.91 -12.52
C ALA A 91 16.66 -9.05 -12.48
N ILE A 92 16.54 -7.73 -12.67
CA ILE A 92 17.67 -6.79 -12.54
C ILE A 92 18.23 -6.81 -11.12
N LEU A 93 17.37 -6.82 -10.10
CA LEU A 93 17.79 -6.90 -8.70
C LEU A 93 18.56 -8.20 -8.44
N LEU A 94 18.06 -9.34 -8.89
CA LEU A 94 18.72 -10.64 -8.68
C LEU A 94 20.08 -10.68 -9.39
N ALA A 95 20.16 -10.22 -10.64
CA ALA A 95 21.42 -10.17 -11.39
C ALA A 95 22.45 -9.24 -10.74
N GLY A 96 22.03 -8.02 -10.38
CA GLY A 96 22.90 -7.05 -9.71
C GLY A 96 23.33 -7.52 -8.32
N SER A 97 22.42 -8.10 -7.55
CA SER A 97 22.73 -8.67 -6.23
C SER A 97 23.70 -9.83 -6.35
N GLY A 98 23.54 -10.71 -7.35
CA GLY A 98 24.46 -11.80 -7.62
C GLY A 98 25.87 -11.30 -7.91
N LEU A 99 26.00 -10.28 -8.77
CA LEU A 99 27.30 -9.67 -9.08
C LEU A 99 27.95 -9.05 -7.83
N VAL A 100 27.20 -8.26 -7.05
CA VAL A 100 27.72 -7.62 -5.84
C VAL A 100 28.12 -8.67 -4.79
N SER A 101 27.29 -9.70 -4.57
CA SER A 101 27.61 -10.78 -3.63
C SER A 101 28.82 -11.59 -4.03
N TYR A 102 29.05 -11.78 -5.33
CA TYR A 102 30.26 -12.42 -5.84
C TYR A 102 31.50 -11.58 -5.53
N LEU A 103 31.44 -10.27 -5.72
CA LEU A 103 32.55 -9.35 -5.42
C LEU A 103 32.84 -9.23 -3.92
N LEU A 104 31.82 -9.40 -3.08
CA LEU A 104 31.94 -9.28 -1.62
C LEU A 104 32.19 -10.62 -0.91
N ILE A 105 32.30 -11.73 -1.63
CA ILE A 105 32.46 -13.05 -1.00
C ILE A 105 33.66 -13.08 -0.04
N GLY A 106 33.43 -13.54 1.19
CA GLY A 106 34.46 -13.61 2.22
C GLY A 106 34.76 -12.29 2.93
N GLN A 107 34.21 -11.16 2.46
CA GLN A 107 34.25 -9.90 3.21
C GLN A 107 33.33 -10.00 4.44
N PHE A 108 33.73 -9.36 5.53
CA PHE A 108 32.95 -9.32 6.79
C PHE A 108 32.57 -10.71 7.37
N GLY A 109 33.22 -11.79 6.94
CA GLY A 109 32.92 -13.16 7.38
C GLY A 109 31.61 -13.74 6.84
N LEU A 110 31.00 -13.10 5.84
CA LEU A 110 29.74 -13.55 5.24
C LEU A 110 29.99 -14.31 3.92
N ASN A 111 29.15 -15.32 3.68
CA ASN A 111 29.18 -16.07 2.43
C ASN A 111 28.34 -15.39 1.33
N PHE A 112 28.48 -15.89 0.10
CA PHE A 112 27.74 -15.40 -1.07
C PHE A 112 26.23 -15.30 -0.82
N TRP A 113 25.62 -16.36 -0.27
CA TRP A 113 24.18 -16.43 -0.05
C TRP A 113 23.70 -15.43 1.00
N GLN A 114 24.50 -15.18 2.04
CA GLN A 114 24.19 -14.18 3.06
C GLN A 114 24.17 -12.79 2.44
N PHE A 115 25.20 -12.40 1.69
CA PHE A 115 25.19 -11.12 0.97
C PHE A 115 24.02 -11.02 -0.01
N PHE A 116 23.77 -12.08 -0.77
CA PHE A 116 22.74 -12.11 -1.79
C PHE A 116 21.36 -11.87 -1.19
N ILE A 117 21.00 -12.64 -0.16
CA ILE A 117 19.71 -12.53 0.50
C ILE A 117 19.62 -11.19 1.24
N ILE A 118 20.71 -10.67 1.81
CA ILE A 118 20.73 -9.33 2.42
C ILE A 118 20.38 -8.26 1.40
N ILE A 119 21.05 -8.22 0.26
CA ILE A 119 20.82 -7.18 -0.75
C ILE A 119 19.40 -7.29 -1.32
N VAL A 120 18.98 -8.50 -1.70
CA VAL A 120 17.65 -8.75 -2.27
C VAL A 120 16.56 -8.43 -1.25
N GLY A 121 16.65 -9.00 -0.05
CA GLY A 121 15.67 -8.85 1.02
C GLY A 121 15.54 -7.39 1.46
N PHE A 122 16.66 -6.68 1.61
CA PHE A 122 16.66 -5.28 2.00
C PHE A 122 16.03 -4.41 0.91
N THR A 123 16.41 -4.64 -0.35
CA THR A 123 15.91 -3.84 -1.47
C THR A 123 14.42 -4.09 -1.69
N LEU A 124 13.95 -5.33 -1.65
CA LEU A 124 12.52 -5.65 -1.77
C LEU A 124 11.70 -5.10 -0.60
N SER A 125 12.22 -5.13 0.62
CA SER A 125 11.51 -4.63 1.81
C SER A 125 11.42 -3.10 1.85
N TYR A 126 12.48 -2.40 1.40
CA TYR A 126 12.59 -0.95 1.52
C TYR A 126 12.10 -0.21 0.27
N ARG A 127 12.21 -0.84 -0.90
CA ARG A 127 11.78 -0.28 -2.20
C ARG A 127 10.64 -1.08 -2.81
N ASP A 128 9.79 -1.70 -1.98
CA ASP A 128 8.59 -2.46 -2.36
C ASP A 128 7.79 -1.78 -3.48
N SER A 129 7.56 -0.48 -3.34
CA SER A 129 6.82 0.34 -4.32
C SER A 129 7.46 0.43 -5.71
N GLN A 130 8.79 0.26 -5.83
CA GLN A 130 9.47 0.21 -7.14
C GLN A 130 9.28 -1.13 -7.85
N PHE A 131 9.01 -2.20 -7.12
CA PHE A 131 8.78 -3.54 -7.68
C PHE A 131 7.30 -3.80 -7.91
N PHE A 132 6.46 -3.45 -6.93
CA PHE A 132 5.04 -3.82 -6.92
C PHE A 132 4.09 -2.64 -7.19
N GLY A 133 4.61 -1.41 -7.30
CA GLY A 133 3.80 -0.20 -7.45
C GLY A 133 3.27 0.34 -6.11
N PHE A 134 2.47 1.41 -6.15
CA PHE A 134 1.82 1.92 -4.93
C PHE A 134 0.47 1.21 -4.76
N PRO A 135 0.27 0.45 -3.67
CA PRO A 135 -1.01 -0.20 -3.41
C PRO A 135 -2.00 0.85 -2.89
N THR A 136 -2.61 1.59 -3.80
CA THR A 136 -3.72 2.50 -3.50
C THR A 136 -5.03 1.81 -3.81
N VAL A 137 -5.79 1.47 -2.77
CA VAL A 137 -7.12 0.90 -2.89
C VAL A 137 -8.15 2.01 -2.73
N TYR A 138 -9.09 2.07 -3.65
CA TYR A 138 -10.24 2.97 -3.55
C TYR A 138 -11.49 2.15 -3.32
N ILE A 139 -12.38 2.63 -2.47
CA ILE A 139 -13.66 1.99 -2.20
C ILE A 139 -14.76 3.02 -2.37
N ILE A 140 -15.71 2.75 -3.25
CA ILE A 140 -16.93 3.54 -3.35
C ILE A 140 -17.99 2.86 -2.49
N THR A 141 -18.54 3.61 -1.55
CA THR A 141 -19.61 3.16 -0.65
C THR A 141 -20.90 3.92 -0.97
N ALA A 142 -21.99 3.62 -0.25
CA ALA A 142 -23.22 4.39 -0.38
C ALA A 142 -23.08 5.85 0.10
N THR A 143 -22.13 6.13 0.99
CA THR A 143 -22.03 7.43 1.69
C THR A 143 -20.79 8.25 1.31
N GLY A 144 -19.81 7.65 0.64
CA GLY A 144 -18.57 8.34 0.26
C GLY A 144 -17.55 7.45 -0.42
N ILE A 145 -16.35 8.00 -0.57
CA ILE A 145 -15.18 7.35 -1.18
C ILE A 145 -14.13 7.14 -0.10
N ALA A 146 -13.73 5.89 0.12
CA ALA A 146 -12.60 5.54 0.97
C ALA A 146 -11.33 5.42 0.12
N VAL A 147 -10.22 5.95 0.64
CA VAL A 147 -8.91 5.85 0.01
C VAL A 147 -7.96 5.22 1.02
N TYR A 148 -7.44 4.06 0.69
CA TYR A 148 -6.37 3.41 1.43
C TYR A 148 -5.08 3.51 0.63
N PHE A 149 -4.12 4.23 1.19
CA PHE A 149 -2.84 4.51 0.57
C PHE A 149 -1.72 4.25 1.57
N ALA A 150 -0.93 3.21 1.31
CA ALA A 150 0.13 2.78 2.22
C ALA A 150 1.50 2.72 1.52
N PRO A 151 2.10 3.87 1.12
CA PRO A 151 3.43 3.91 0.54
C PRO A 151 4.49 3.69 1.62
N GLY A 152 5.28 2.62 1.51
CA GLY A 152 6.39 2.36 2.42
C GLY A 152 5.92 2.33 3.87
N HIS A 153 6.35 3.28 4.69
CA HIS A 153 6.04 3.31 6.13
C HIS A 153 4.77 4.07 6.51
N LEU A 154 4.17 4.80 5.57
CA LEU A 154 2.99 5.62 5.81
C LEU A 154 1.71 4.79 5.64
N ASP A 155 0.68 5.14 6.39
CA ASP A 155 -0.62 4.49 6.39
C ASP A 155 -1.71 5.54 6.38
N TYR A 156 -2.14 5.92 5.17
CA TYR A 156 -3.23 6.85 4.97
C TYR A 156 -4.51 6.07 4.75
N ARG A 157 -5.44 6.22 5.69
CA ARG A 157 -6.80 5.68 5.64
C ARG A 157 -7.75 6.87 5.65
N LEU A 158 -8.18 7.29 4.48
CA LEU A 158 -9.06 8.44 4.31
C LEU A 158 -10.46 7.94 3.98
N PHE A 159 -11.46 8.63 4.51
CA PHE A 159 -12.85 8.48 4.10
C PHE A 159 -13.40 9.87 3.81
N LEU A 160 -13.84 10.08 2.57
CA LEU A 160 -14.42 11.35 2.11
C LEU A 160 -15.91 11.12 1.86
N THR A 161 -16.75 11.81 2.61
CA THR A 161 -18.20 11.68 2.43
C THR A 161 -18.64 12.40 1.15
N PHE A 162 -19.68 11.91 0.47
CA PHE A 162 -20.28 12.63 -0.64
C PHE A 162 -20.88 13.99 -0.23
N ARG A 163 -21.14 14.18 1.07
CA ARG A 163 -21.56 15.49 1.58
C ARG A 163 -20.44 16.52 1.53
N GLU A 164 -19.18 16.11 1.69
CA GLU A 164 -18.00 16.97 1.66
C GLU A 164 -17.49 17.22 0.24
N ILE A 165 -17.80 16.35 -0.72
CA ILE A 165 -17.38 16.48 -2.12
C ILE A 165 -18.37 17.37 -2.87
N SER A 166 -17.90 18.43 -3.52
CA SER A 166 -18.73 19.29 -4.36
C SER A 166 -18.98 18.68 -5.73
N ARG A 167 -17.90 18.22 -6.38
CA ARG A 167 -17.92 17.55 -7.68
C ARG A 167 -16.64 16.72 -7.87
N ILE A 168 -16.71 15.79 -8.82
CA ILE A 168 -15.59 14.95 -9.23
C ILE A 168 -15.37 15.21 -10.71
N GLU A 169 -14.16 15.60 -11.09
CA GLU A 169 -13.84 15.95 -12.48
C GLU A 169 -12.77 15.02 -13.03
N GLN A 170 -12.99 14.49 -14.23
CA GLN A 170 -11.91 13.86 -14.97
C GLN A 170 -10.95 14.93 -15.47
N THR A 171 -9.69 14.82 -15.07
CA THR A 171 -8.69 15.84 -15.40
C THR A 171 -7.29 15.25 -15.48
N ARG A 172 -6.36 16.07 -15.96
CA ARG A 172 -4.94 15.79 -15.93
C ARG A 172 -4.31 16.38 -14.69
N PHE A 173 -3.47 15.61 -14.01
CA PHE A 173 -2.72 16.04 -12.86
C PHE A 173 -1.84 17.24 -13.21
N LYS A 174 -1.99 18.32 -12.43
CA LYS A 174 -1.19 19.54 -12.53
C LYS A 174 -0.46 19.75 -11.21
N LYS A 175 0.85 19.48 -11.21
CA LYS A 175 1.69 19.55 -10.00
C LYS A 175 1.69 20.93 -9.35
N ASP A 176 1.62 21.99 -10.16
CA ASP A 176 1.73 23.38 -9.70
C ASP A 176 0.43 23.92 -9.07
N GLU A 177 -0.67 23.17 -9.17
CA GLU A 177 -1.98 23.55 -8.60
C GLU A 177 -2.14 23.13 -7.12
N GLY A 178 -1.09 22.52 -6.52
CA GLY A 178 -1.09 22.13 -5.12
C GLY A 178 -2.12 21.05 -4.76
N TRP A 179 -2.43 20.16 -5.70
CA TRP A 179 -3.34 19.04 -5.46
C TRP A 179 -2.64 17.90 -4.72
N ASP A 180 -3.35 17.32 -3.76
CA ASP A 180 -2.90 16.14 -3.04
C ASP A 180 -3.02 14.91 -3.95
N PHE A 181 -1.90 14.22 -4.17
CA PHE A 181 -1.80 13.13 -5.14
C PHE A 181 -1.85 11.77 -4.46
N PHE A 182 -2.95 11.05 -4.68
CA PHE A 182 -3.17 9.70 -4.16
C PHE A 182 -3.42 8.76 -5.35
N ALA A 183 -2.39 8.56 -6.17
CA ALA A 183 -2.45 7.65 -7.32
C ALA A 183 -1.77 6.32 -7.04
N ARG A 184 -2.09 5.34 -7.89
CA ARG A 184 -1.49 4.00 -7.93
C ARG A 184 -0.07 3.98 -8.49
N THR A 185 0.22 4.94 -9.37
CA THR A 185 1.45 5.04 -10.13
C THR A 185 1.88 6.50 -10.18
N ARG A 186 3.17 6.76 -10.04
CA ARG A 186 3.72 8.12 -10.11
C ARG A 186 3.62 8.74 -11.50
N ASP A 187 3.50 7.90 -12.53
CA ASP A 187 3.52 8.31 -13.93
C ASP A 187 2.12 8.60 -14.49
N SER A 188 1.06 8.38 -13.70
CA SER A 188 -0.30 8.61 -14.17
C SER A 188 -0.66 10.09 -14.15
N SER A 189 -0.96 10.60 -15.33
CA SER A 189 -1.37 11.99 -15.54
C SER A 189 -2.90 12.13 -15.65
N ASP A 190 -3.62 11.16 -16.21
CA ASP A 190 -5.09 11.21 -16.28
C ASP A 190 -5.72 10.54 -15.04
N GLY A 191 -6.78 11.15 -14.48
CA GLY A 191 -7.44 10.67 -13.27
C GLY A 191 -8.66 11.51 -12.90
N LEU A 192 -9.08 11.39 -11.64
CA LEU A 192 -10.23 12.10 -11.08
C LEU A 192 -9.79 13.07 -10.00
N LEU A 193 -10.22 14.32 -10.11
CA LEU A 193 -10.04 15.35 -9.09
C LEU A 193 -11.30 15.47 -8.24
N LEU A 194 -11.19 15.14 -6.96
CA LEU A 194 -12.22 15.36 -5.97
C LEU A 194 -12.06 16.80 -5.45
N ILE A 195 -13.09 17.60 -5.65
CA ILE A 195 -13.13 18.99 -5.21
C ILE A 195 -13.99 19.04 -3.94
N PRO A 196 -13.51 19.64 -2.84
CA PRO A 196 -14.30 19.79 -1.62
C PRO A 196 -15.42 20.83 -1.82
N LYS A 197 -16.44 20.80 -0.96
CA LYS A 197 -17.40 21.90 -0.81
C LYS A 197 -16.83 23.05 0.02
N ASP A 198 -16.04 22.73 1.04
CA ASP A 198 -15.37 23.75 1.85
C ASP A 198 -14.20 24.35 1.06
N PRO A 199 -14.12 25.69 0.90
CA PRO A 199 -13.00 26.35 0.24
C PRO A 199 -11.65 26.09 0.93
N ASN A 200 -11.64 25.70 2.21
CA ASN A 200 -10.43 25.37 2.95
C ASN A 200 -9.90 23.96 2.68
N GLY A 201 -10.63 23.10 1.96
CA GLY A 201 -10.22 21.72 1.67
C GLY A 201 -11.11 20.65 2.29
N PHE A 202 -10.76 19.38 2.06
CA PHE A 202 -11.24 18.25 2.87
C PHE A 202 -10.67 18.27 4.30
N SER A 203 -9.49 18.89 4.48
CA SER A 203 -8.93 19.20 5.80
C SER A 203 -7.92 20.35 5.67
N LYS A 204 -7.42 20.86 6.81
CA LYS A 204 -6.32 21.86 6.83
C LYS A 204 -5.10 21.47 6.00
N ARG A 205 -4.89 20.16 5.76
CA ARG A 205 -3.76 19.61 5.02
C ARG A 205 -4.14 19.02 3.67
N LEU A 206 -5.43 18.83 3.39
CA LEU A 206 -5.93 18.19 2.18
C LEU A 206 -6.84 19.17 1.44
N LYS A 207 -6.34 19.84 0.41
CA LYS A 207 -7.11 20.87 -0.31
C LYS A 207 -8.01 20.26 -1.38
N ARG A 208 -7.40 19.66 -2.40
CA ARG A 208 -8.10 18.91 -3.46
C ARG A 208 -7.38 17.59 -3.65
N LEU A 209 -8.14 16.53 -3.87
CA LEU A 209 -7.58 15.19 -3.92
C LEU A 209 -7.62 14.65 -5.35
N PHE A 210 -6.47 14.36 -5.92
CA PHE A 210 -6.37 13.68 -7.20
C PHE A 210 -6.17 12.18 -6.99
N ILE A 211 -7.10 11.38 -7.50
CA ILE A 211 -7.05 9.92 -7.49
C ILE A 211 -6.92 9.37 -8.90
N VAL A 212 -6.32 8.20 -9.02
CA VAL A 212 -6.18 7.51 -10.31
C VAL A 212 -6.72 6.08 -10.14
N PRO A 213 -8.03 5.87 -10.40
CA PRO A 213 -8.63 4.54 -10.51
C PRO A 213 -7.96 3.72 -11.61
N GLY A 214 -8.07 2.39 -11.53
CA GLY A 214 -7.56 1.49 -12.58
C GLY A 214 -8.41 1.53 -13.85
N ASP A 215 -9.71 1.68 -13.65
CA ASP A 215 -10.71 1.88 -14.68
C ASP A 215 -11.50 3.14 -14.30
N ILE A 216 -11.20 4.26 -14.95
CA ILE A 216 -11.82 5.56 -14.64
C ILE A 216 -13.31 5.50 -14.97
N GLU A 217 -13.68 4.91 -16.10
CA GLU A 217 -15.06 4.86 -16.58
C GLU A 217 -15.90 3.97 -15.65
N GLY A 218 -15.42 2.76 -15.37
CA GLY A 218 -16.05 1.86 -14.40
C GLY A 218 -16.14 2.47 -13.01
N PHE A 219 -15.12 3.22 -12.56
CA PHE A 219 -15.18 3.93 -11.28
C PHE A 219 -16.29 5.00 -11.26
N VAL A 220 -16.43 5.77 -12.34
CA VAL A 220 -17.46 6.83 -12.48
C VAL A 220 -18.87 6.23 -12.57
N GLU A 221 -19.06 5.08 -13.21
CA GLU A 221 -20.34 4.36 -13.21
C GLU A 221 -20.78 3.97 -11.80
N HIS A 222 -19.82 3.69 -10.93
CA HIS A 222 -20.07 3.36 -9.53
C HIS A 222 -20.25 4.59 -8.63
N LEU A 223 -20.17 5.82 -9.14
CA LEU A 223 -20.55 7.01 -8.35
C LEU A 223 -22.08 7.19 -8.27
N PRO A 224 -22.62 7.80 -7.20
CA PRO A 224 -24.02 8.19 -7.13
C PRO A 224 -24.35 9.31 -8.14
N TYR A 225 -25.62 9.43 -8.49
CA TYR A 225 -26.12 10.45 -9.43
C TYR A 225 -25.77 11.86 -8.94
N GLY A 226 -25.27 12.73 -9.82
CA GLY A 226 -24.86 14.11 -9.50
C GLY A 226 -23.36 14.32 -9.24
N PHE A 227 -22.54 13.27 -9.27
CA PHE A 227 -21.07 13.34 -9.22
C PHE A 227 -20.40 12.98 -10.55
N LYS A 228 -21.20 12.72 -11.59
CA LYS A 228 -20.76 12.56 -12.98
C LYS A 228 -20.70 13.93 -13.65
#